data_AF-A0A2T6DJF7-F1
#
_entry.id   AF-A0A2T6DJF7-F1
#
_cell.length_a   1.000
_cell.length_b   1.000
_cell.length_c   1.000
_cell.angle_alpha   90.00
_cell.angle_beta   90.00
_cell.angle_gamma   90.00
#
_symmetry.space_group_name_H-M   'P 1'
#
loop_
_entity.id
_entity.type
_entity.pdbx_description
1 polymer ?
#
loop_
_entity_poly.entity_id
_entity_poly.type
_entity_poly.pdbx_seq_one_letter_code
_entity_poly.pdbx_strand_id
1 'polypeptide(L)'
;MPRAYARRNNPTPKIQQLRVRLTDVERQALDAALLTRGPDATLSDLIRELLQPIITPGGHCYVLALSSPAAIRLEGMAQTLRRNPAQIVECCINDIHSTAYREDGENYQPLTVREIRLRKQYQPQPLPLQKAA
;
A
#
# COMPACT_ATOMS: atom_id res chain seq x y z
N MET A 1 47.76 -35.78 -3.05
CA MET A 1 47.90 -34.32 -3.25
C MET A 1 46.53 -33.66 -3.13
N PRO A 2 46.23 -32.87 -2.09
CA PRO A 2 44.97 -32.15 -2.02
C PRO A 2 45.10 -30.75 -2.64
N ARG A 3 44.22 -30.43 -3.59
CA ARG A 3 44.09 -29.08 -4.19
C ARG A 3 43.60 -28.11 -3.11
N ALA A 4 44.41 -27.10 -2.81
CA ALA A 4 44.00 -25.97 -1.98
C ALA A 4 42.95 -25.13 -2.73
N TYR A 5 41.73 -25.08 -2.20
CA TYR A 5 40.72 -24.15 -2.65
C TYR A 5 41.13 -22.73 -2.23
N ALA A 6 41.38 -21.86 -3.20
CA ALA A 6 41.68 -20.47 -2.95
C ALA A 6 40.51 -19.82 -2.17
N ARG A 7 40.79 -19.38 -0.94
CA ARG A 7 39.89 -18.50 -0.19
C ARG A 7 39.69 -17.22 -1.01
N ARG A 8 38.51 -17.04 -1.59
CA ARG A 8 38.07 -15.72 -2.06
C ARG A 8 38.06 -14.79 -0.84
N ASN A 9 38.94 -13.80 -0.84
CA ASN A 9 38.89 -12.69 0.09
C ASN A 9 37.54 -11.99 -0.10
N ASN A 10 36.59 -12.28 0.78
CA ASN A 10 35.37 -11.48 0.90
C ASN A 10 35.81 -10.14 1.50
N PRO A 11 35.71 -9.00 0.78
CA PRO A 11 35.96 -7.72 1.40
C PRO A 11 34.94 -7.55 2.52
N THR A 12 35.43 -7.26 3.72
CA THR A 12 34.63 -6.91 4.88
C THR A 12 33.60 -5.85 4.46
N PRO A 13 32.30 -6.07 4.70
CA PRO A 13 31.30 -5.08 4.31
C PRO A 13 31.55 -3.80 5.09
N LYS A 14 31.77 -2.69 4.36
CA LYS A 14 31.71 -1.35 4.94
C LYS A 14 30.36 -1.23 5.66
N ILE A 15 30.37 -0.76 6.90
CA ILE A 15 29.35 -0.90 7.95
C ILE A 15 27.93 -0.35 7.60
N GLN A 16 27.64 0.05 6.37
CA GLN A 16 26.38 0.70 5.98
C GLN A 16 25.83 0.26 4.61
N GLN A 17 26.07 -0.98 4.18
CA GLN A 17 25.47 -1.51 2.93
C GLN A 17 24.30 -2.45 3.25
N LEU A 18 23.08 -2.03 2.90
CA LEU A 18 21.92 -2.93 2.87
C LEU A 18 22.02 -3.82 1.63
N ARG A 19 22.12 -5.13 1.84
CA ARG A 19 22.08 -6.12 0.75
C ARG A 19 20.72 -6.79 0.74
N VAL A 20 19.93 -6.52 -0.30
CA VAL A 20 18.61 -7.12 -0.49
C VAL A 20 18.72 -8.17 -1.60
N ARG A 21 18.18 -9.37 -1.34
CA ARG A 21 18.00 -10.38 -2.37
C ARG A 21 16.63 -10.16 -2.99
N LEU A 22 16.60 -10.04 -4.31
CA LEU A 22 15.38 -9.86 -5.08
C LEU A 22 15.24 -11.08 -6.00
N THR A 23 14.01 -11.52 -6.19
CA THR A 23 13.62 -12.43 -7.27
C THR A 23 13.63 -11.69 -8.60
N ASP A 24 13.69 -12.42 -9.72
CA ASP A 24 13.71 -11.83 -11.06
C ASP A 24 12.45 -10.98 -11.34
N VAL A 25 11.30 -11.40 -10.80
CA VAL A 25 10.02 -10.68 -10.92
C VAL A 25 10.07 -9.35 -10.16
N GLU A 26 10.59 -9.35 -8.93
CA GLU A 26 10.73 -8.13 -8.13
C GLU A 26 11.72 -7.16 -8.76
N ARG A 27 12.80 -7.68 -9.35
CA ARG A 27 13.79 -6.87 -10.06
C ARG A 27 13.16 -6.18 -11.27
N GLN A 28 12.42 -6.91 -12.10
CA GLN A 28 11.72 -6.34 -13.25
C GLN A 28 10.70 -5.27 -12.85
N ALA A 29 9.96 -5.48 -11.76
CA ALA A 29 9.01 -4.50 -11.23
C ALA A 29 9.71 -3.20 -10.79
N LEU A 30 10.87 -3.30 -10.14
CA LEU A 30 11.66 -2.14 -9.72
C LEU A 30 12.28 -1.40 -10.91
N ASP A 31 12.80 -2.12 -11.89
CA ASP A 31 13.36 -1.51 -13.11
C ASP A 31 12.25 -0.80 -13.92
N ALA A 32 11.04 -1.36 -13.98
CA ALA A 32 9.88 -0.69 -14.58
C ALA A 32 9.47 0.59 -13.83
N ALA A 33 9.51 0.58 -12.49
CA ALA A 33 9.23 1.75 -11.67
C ALA A 33 10.30 2.84 -11.77
N LEU A 34 11.52 2.48 -12.19
CA LEU A 34 12.63 3.42 -12.37
C LEU A 34 12.51 4.21 -13.68
N LEU A 35 11.99 3.57 -14.75
CA LEU A 35 11.74 4.20 -16.04
C LEU A 35 10.77 5.39 -15.98
N THR A 36 9.90 5.45 -14.96
CA THR A 36 8.90 6.52 -14.81
C THR A 36 9.43 7.77 -14.09
N ARG A 37 10.64 7.73 -13.52
CA ARG A 37 11.16 8.78 -12.63
C ARG A 37 12.26 9.66 -13.24
N GLY A 38 12.74 9.33 -14.43
CA GLY A 38 13.72 10.13 -15.19
C GLY A 38 15.07 9.42 -15.39
N PRO A 39 15.97 9.98 -16.24
CA PRO A 39 17.19 9.32 -16.70
C PRO A 39 18.25 9.12 -15.61
N ASP A 40 18.23 9.93 -14.55
CA ASP A 40 19.26 9.94 -13.50
C ASP A 40 18.84 9.18 -12.22
N ALA A 41 17.61 8.67 -12.16
CA ALA A 41 17.13 7.97 -10.98
C ALA A 41 17.80 6.60 -10.83
N THR A 42 18.34 6.27 -9.65
CA THR A 42 18.91 4.94 -9.40
C THR A 42 17.97 4.06 -8.58
N LEU A 43 18.16 2.75 -8.69
CA LEU A 43 17.36 1.78 -7.94
C LEU A 43 17.63 1.89 -6.43
N SER A 44 18.81 2.39 -6.05
CA SER A 44 19.15 2.70 -4.66
C SER A 44 18.38 3.91 -4.14
N ASP A 45 18.14 4.92 -4.97
CA ASP A 45 17.33 6.09 -4.60
C ASP A 45 15.88 5.70 -4.41
N LEU A 46 15.34 4.88 -5.32
CA LEU A 46 13.98 4.35 -5.24
C LEU A 46 13.78 3.50 -3.97
N ILE A 47 14.71 2.58 -3.67
CA ILE A 47 14.66 1.79 -2.44
C ILE A 47 14.80 2.68 -1.21
N ARG A 48 15.69 3.67 -1.23
CA ARG A 48 15.88 4.58 -0.11
C ARG A 48 14.63 5.38 0.16
N GLU A 49 13.97 5.91 -0.87
CA GLU A 49 12.71 6.65 -0.73
C GLU A 49 11.57 5.78 -0.20
N LEU A 50 11.51 4.50 -0.58
CA LEU A 50 10.51 3.56 -0.05
C LEU A 50 10.79 3.18 1.41
N LEU A 51 12.06 3.13 1.82
CA LEU A 51 12.47 2.78 3.18
C LEU A 51 12.51 3.98 4.12
N GLN A 52 12.80 5.18 3.62
CA GLN A 52 12.86 6.45 4.35
C GLN A 52 11.68 6.61 5.33
N PRO A 53 10.42 6.33 4.95
CA PRO A 53 9.28 6.55 5.83
C PRO A 53 9.15 5.46 6.90
N ILE A 54 9.71 4.27 6.66
CA ILE A 54 9.73 3.14 7.60
C ILE A 54 10.82 3.34 8.66
N ILE A 55 11.95 3.93 8.27
CA ILE A 55 13.14 4.08 9.14
C ILE A 55 13.18 5.42 9.90
N THR A 56 12.25 6.35 9.64
CA THR A 56 12.23 7.65 10.32
C THR A 56 11.56 7.52 11.70
N PRO A 57 12.30 7.60 12.82
CA PRO A 57 11.71 7.51 14.14
C PRO A 57 10.79 8.70 14.41
N GLY A 58 9.54 8.43 14.80
CA GLY A 58 8.53 9.45 15.09
C GLY A 58 7.68 9.89 13.89
N GLY A 59 7.99 9.43 12.67
CA GLY A 59 7.11 9.58 11.52
C GLY A 59 6.12 8.42 11.47
N HIS A 60 4.84 8.67 11.73
CA HIS A 60 3.79 7.70 11.37
C HIS A 60 3.61 7.71 9.85
N CYS A 61 4.54 7.08 9.13
CA CYS A 61 4.39 6.95 7.69
C CYS A 61 3.93 5.54 7.35
N TYR A 62 2.66 5.44 7.00
CA TYR A 62 2.06 4.23 6.46
C TYR A 62 2.26 4.23 4.95
N VAL A 63 3.10 3.32 4.46
CA VAL A 63 3.20 3.06 3.01
C VAL A 63 1.87 2.42 2.58
N LEU A 64 0.99 3.23 1.97
CA LEU A 64 -0.28 2.77 1.44
C LEU A 64 -0.05 2.12 0.08
N ALA A 65 0.11 0.80 0.07
CA ALA A 65 0.08 0.02 -1.16
C ALA A 65 -1.39 -0.18 -1.58
N LEU A 66 -1.79 0.44 -2.69
CA LEU A 66 -3.09 0.20 -3.32
C LEU A 66 -2.98 -0.98 -4.29
N SER A 67 -4.01 -1.82 -4.35
CA SER A 67 -4.11 -2.82 -5.41
C SER A 67 -4.29 -2.13 -6.77
N SER A 68 -3.84 -2.74 -7.87
CA SER A 68 -3.98 -2.15 -9.21
C SER A 68 -5.42 -1.70 -9.54
N PRO A 69 -6.48 -2.47 -9.22
CA PRO A 69 -7.86 -2.01 -9.43
C PRO A 69 -8.22 -0.76 -8.62
N ALA A 70 -7.69 -0.63 -7.40
CA ALA A 70 -7.93 0.54 -6.55
C ALA A 70 -7.16 1.76 -7.06
N ALA A 71 -5.93 1.58 -7.54
CA ALA A 71 -5.12 2.65 -8.13
C ALA A 71 -5.79 3.24 -9.38
N ILE A 72 -6.29 2.40 -10.28
CA ILE A 72 -7.02 2.84 -11.49
C ILE A 72 -8.27 3.67 -11.11
N ARG A 73 -9.01 3.23 -10.09
CA ARG A 73 -10.19 3.97 -9.60
C ARG A 73 -9.79 5.32 -9.00
N LEU A 74 -8.70 5.36 -8.24
CA LEU A 74 -8.18 6.60 -7.66
C LEU A 74 -7.77 7.59 -8.75
N GLU A 75 -7.09 7.13 -9.80
CA GLU A 75 -6.74 7.97 -10.95
C GLU A 75 -7.97 8.50 -11.69
N GLY A 76 -8.98 7.66 -11.91
CA GLY A 76 -10.25 8.09 -12.51
C GLY A 76 -10.95 9.18 -11.69
N MET A 77 -10.95 9.05 -10.36
CA MET A 77 -11.48 10.10 -9.47
C MET A 77 -10.61 11.37 -9.52
N ALA A 78 -9.29 11.24 -9.58
CA ALA A 78 -8.34 12.35 -9.70
C ALA A 78 -8.62 13.21 -10.93
N GLN A 79 -8.85 12.55 -12.07
CA GLN A 79 -9.22 13.23 -13.31
C GLN A 79 -10.58 13.91 -13.21
N THR A 80 -11.59 13.20 -12.68
CA THR A 80 -12.97 13.72 -12.57
C THR A 80 -13.06 14.94 -11.66
N LEU A 81 -12.35 14.91 -10.53
CA LEU A 81 -12.35 15.97 -9.52
C LEU A 81 -11.29 17.04 -9.77
N ARG A 82 -10.49 16.90 -10.83
CA ARG A 82 -9.35 17.77 -11.18
C ARG A 82 -8.39 17.98 -10.00
N ARG A 83 -8.04 16.91 -9.31
CA ARG A 83 -7.14 16.90 -8.14
C ARG A 83 -6.03 15.89 -8.30
N ASN A 84 -4.96 16.04 -7.53
CA ASN A 84 -3.92 15.01 -7.44
C ASN A 84 -4.47 13.77 -6.69
N PRO A 85 -4.14 12.53 -7.13
CA PRO A 85 -4.44 11.31 -6.38
C PRO A 85 -4.14 11.38 -4.87
N ALA A 86 -3.01 11.97 -4.48
CA ALA A 86 -2.63 12.14 -3.07
C ALA A 86 -3.64 13.00 -2.30
N GLN A 87 -4.10 14.11 -2.90
CA GLN A 87 -5.10 14.99 -2.30
C GLN A 87 -6.46 14.30 -2.15
N ILE A 88 -6.81 13.41 -3.08
CA ILE A 88 -8.04 12.62 -2.97
C ILE A 88 -7.94 11.65 -1.80
N VAL A 89 -6.82 10.95 -1.66
CA VAL A 89 -6.60 10.04 -0.53
C VAL A 89 -6.71 10.81 0.80
N GLU A 90 -6.08 11.98 0.91
CA GLU A 90 -6.19 12.83 2.09
C GLU A 90 -7.64 13.28 2.36
N CYS A 91 -8.37 13.74 1.34
CA CYS A 91 -9.78 14.08 1.48
C CYS A 91 -10.60 12.88 1.98
N CYS A 92 -10.41 11.69 1.40
CA CYS A 92 -11.10 10.49 1.83
C CYS A 92 -10.79 10.11 3.29
N ILE A 93 -9.52 10.21 3.70
CA ILE A 93 -9.12 9.94 5.09
C ILE A 93 -9.78 10.94 6.04
N ASN A 94 -9.76 12.23 5.71
CA ASN A 94 -10.37 13.29 6.51
C ASN A 94 -11.90 13.15 6.59
N ASP A 95 -12.54 12.76 5.48
CA ASP A 95 -13.99 12.50 5.45
C ASP A 95 -14.36 11.27 6.30
N ILE A 96 -13.59 10.18 6.21
CA ILE A 96 -13.78 8.99 7.04
C ILE A 96 -13.58 9.32 8.53
N HIS A 97 -12.61 10.18 8.84
CA HIS A 97 -12.33 10.57 10.22
C HIS A 97 -13.37 11.53 10.78
N SER A 98 -13.85 12.48 9.98
CA SER A 98 -14.89 13.43 10.39
C SER A 98 -16.26 12.76 10.54
N THR A 99 -16.52 11.71 9.77
CA THR A 99 -17.74 10.90 9.85
C THR A 99 -17.61 9.70 10.77
N ALA A 100 -16.51 9.55 11.51
CA ALA A 100 -16.37 8.49 12.48
C ALA A 100 -17.23 8.79 13.70
N TYR A 101 -18.20 7.92 13.94
CA TYR A 101 -19.08 8.01 15.09
C TYR A 101 -18.45 7.26 16.26
N ARG A 102 -18.28 7.93 17.40
CA ARG A 102 -17.94 7.28 18.67
C ARG A 102 -19.25 6.93 19.38
N GLU A 103 -19.63 5.66 19.30
CA GLU A 103 -20.67 5.11 20.17
C GLU A 103 -19.95 4.62 21.43
N ASP A 104 -20.26 5.24 22.57
CA ASP A 104 -19.87 4.88 23.93
C ASP A 104 -18.48 4.23 24.09
N GLY A 105 -17.46 5.09 24.15
CA GLY A 105 -16.17 4.78 24.78
C GLY A 105 -15.15 4.00 23.95
N GLU A 106 -15.53 2.98 23.16
CA GLU A 106 -14.52 2.03 22.68
C GLU A 106 -14.57 1.62 21.19
N ASN A 107 -15.62 1.93 20.44
CA ASN A 107 -15.69 1.51 19.03
C ASN A 107 -15.67 2.69 18.04
N TYR A 108 -14.49 2.93 17.48
CA TYR A 108 -14.31 3.85 16.36
C TYR A 108 -14.76 3.19 15.07
N GLN A 109 -15.93 3.57 14.54
CA GLN A 109 -16.39 3.06 13.26
C GLN A 109 -16.85 4.21 12.35
N PRO A 110 -16.31 4.32 11.12
CA PRO A 110 -16.82 5.25 10.13
C PRO A 110 -18.29 4.98 9.81
N LEU A 111 -19.12 6.04 9.75
CA LEU A 111 -20.56 5.91 9.47
C LEU A 111 -20.83 5.18 8.15
N THR A 112 -19.99 5.36 7.13
CA THR A 112 -20.08 4.64 5.85
C THR A 112 -19.97 3.12 6.03
N VAL A 113 -19.10 2.65 6.94
CA VAL A 113 -18.96 1.23 7.24
C VAL A 113 -20.18 0.72 8.01
N ARG A 114 -20.72 1.53 8.94
CA ARG A 114 -21.96 1.21 9.67
C ARG A 114 -23.13 1.09 8.70
N GLU A 115 -23.28 2.03 7.77
CA GLU A 115 -24.32 2.01 6.76
C GLU A 115 -24.23 0.78 5.86
N ILE A 116 -23.04 0.43 5.35
CA ILE A 116 -22.84 -0.78 4.54
C ILE A 116 -23.21 -2.03 5.33
N ARG A 117 -22.85 -2.11 6.61
CA ARG A 117 -23.23 -3.23 7.49
C ARG A 117 -24.74 -3.30 7.68
N LEU A 118 -25.40 -2.18 7.97
CA LEU A 118 -26.86 -2.11 8.10
C LEU A 118 -27.54 -2.52 6.78
N ARG A 119 -27.10 -2.01 5.64
CA ARG A 119 -27.62 -2.41 4.32
C ARG A 119 -27.49 -3.91 4.08
N LYS A 120 -26.39 -4.54 4.52
CA LYS A 120 -26.23 -6.00 4.46
C LYS A 120 -27.13 -6.75 5.44
N GLN A 121 -27.36 -6.20 6.63
CA GLN A 121 -28.28 -6.80 7.64
C GLN A 121 -29.75 -6.70 7.22
N TYR A 122 -30.12 -5.60 6.55
CA TYR A 122 -31.46 -5.35 6.04
C TYR A 122 -31.67 -5.83 4.61
N GLN A 123 -30.69 -6.48 3.97
CA GLN A 123 -30.95 -7.20 2.74
C GLN A 123 -31.97 -8.29 3.06
N PRO A 124 -33.19 -8.24 2.48
CA PRO A 124 -34.21 -9.21 2.80
C PRO A 124 -33.66 -10.59 2.45
N GLN A 125 -33.59 -11.47 3.46
CA GLN A 125 -33.43 -12.89 3.18
C GLN A 125 -34.51 -13.28 2.18
N PRO A 126 -34.17 -13.95 1.07
CA PRO A 126 -35.18 -14.42 0.14
C PRO A 126 -36.16 -15.29 0.95
N LEU A 127 -37.39 -14.80 1.08
CA LEU A 127 -38.45 -15.53 1.75
C LEU A 127 -38.54 -16.90 1.06
N PRO A 128 -38.53 -18.02 1.80
CA PRO A 128 -38.70 -19.31 1.18
C PRO A 128 -40.01 -19.28 0.41
N LEU A 129 -39.93 -19.50 -0.90
CA LEU A 129 -41.09 -19.66 -1.76
C LEU A 129 -41.96 -20.76 -1.16
N GLN A 130 -43.02 -20.38 -0.45
CA GLN A 130 -44.05 -21.33 -0.06
C GLN A 130 -44.64 -21.85 -1.37
N LYS A 131 -44.31 -23.10 -1.70
CA LYS A 131 -44.99 -23.81 -2.77
C LYS A 131 -46.47 -23.82 -2.40
N ALA A 132 -47.27 -23.08 -3.17
CA ALA A 132 -48.71 -23.21 -3.14
C ALA A 132 -49.04 -24.66 -3.50
N ALA A 133 -49.69 -25.35 -2.56
CA ALA A 133 -50.30 -26.66 -2.73
C ALA A 133 -51.78 -26.53 -2.35
#